data_AF-A0A1N7P9T6-F1
#
_entry.id   AF-A0A1N7P9T6-F1
#
_cell.length_a   1.000
_cell.length_b   1.000
_cell.length_c   1.000
_cell.angle_alpha   90.00
_cell.angle_beta   90.00
_cell.angle_gamma   90.00
#
_symmetry.space_group_name_H-M   'P 1'
#
loop_
_entity.id
_entity.type
_entity.pdbx_description
1 polymer ?
#
loop_
_entity_poly.entity_id
_entity_poly.type
_entity_poly.pdbx_seq_one_letter_code
_entity_poly.pdbx_strand_id
1 'polypeptide(L)'
;MRKILTGLAWMLAAAAPAWAAPDAAEQAQYDSFVIAAGASNGAARACGASEPDLAQHQDTARKNLMRYADEYQFAAGNYDALFKKGQAEGKTMMDDMKRSGVDGCRGVLGGFQSERVMTYEGMKRGFAEVGDGLPGEKAR
;
A
#
# COMPACT_ATOMS: atom_id res chain seq x y z
N MET A 1 -44.14 14.98 45.10
CA MET A 1 -43.10 13.95 45.38
C MET A 1 -42.81 13.23 44.07
N ARG A 2 -41.68 13.50 43.39
CA ARG A 2 -40.47 12.63 43.34
C ARG A 2 -40.83 11.22 42.82
N LYS A 3 -40.30 10.68 41.70
CA LYS A 3 -38.90 10.68 41.23
C LYS A 3 -38.82 10.36 39.72
N ILE A 4 -37.85 11.02 39.08
CA ILE A 4 -37.23 10.71 37.79
C ILE A 4 -36.36 9.46 37.96
N LEU A 5 -36.40 8.49 37.03
CA LEU A 5 -35.28 7.56 36.80
C LEU A 5 -35.17 7.24 35.31
N THR A 6 -34.33 8.03 34.67
CA THR A 6 -33.57 7.80 33.45
C THR A 6 -32.98 6.39 33.41
N GLY A 7 -33.40 5.58 32.43
CA GLY A 7 -32.72 4.35 32.07
C GLY A 7 -31.43 4.68 31.30
N LEU A 8 -30.28 4.47 31.94
CA LEU A 8 -28.97 4.52 31.30
C LEU A 8 -28.88 3.42 30.23
N ALA A 9 -28.90 3.80 28.95
CA ALA A 9 -28.41 2.95 27.89
C ALA A 9 -26.88 2.91 27.96
N TRP A 10 -26.32 1.83 28.49
CA TRP A 10 -24.90 1.53 28.37
C TRP A 10 -24.60 1.15 26.91
N MET A 11 -24.22 2.12 26.09
CA MET A 11 -23.54 1.84 24.84
C MET A 11 -22.13 1.37 25.17
N LEU A 12 -21.92 0.06 25.16
CA LEU A 12 -20.59 -0.53 25.03
C LEU A 12 -20.07 -0.17 23.63
N ALA A 13 -19.48 1.01 23.51
CA ALA A 13 -18.57 1.27 22.40
C ALA A 13 -17.41 0.30 22.56
N ALA A 14 -17.39 -0.73 21.72
CA ALA A 14 -16.21 -1.56 21.54
C ALA A 14 -15.08 -0.61 21.13
N ALA A 15 -14.19 -0.29 22.07
CA ALA A 15 -12.96 0.41 21.78
C ALA A 15 -12.14 -0.53 20.89
N ALA A 16 -12.31 -0.40 19.57
CA ALA A 16 -11.31 -0.87 18.64
C ALA A 16 -9.98 -0.28 19.13
N PRO A 17 -8.88 -1.07 19.14
CA PRO A 17 -7.59 -0.55 19.54
C PRO A 17 -7.31 0.69 18.68
N ALA A 18 -7.32 1.85 19.32
CA ALA A 18 -6.95 3.09 18.67
C ALA A 18 -5.44 2.99 18.46
N TRP A 19 -5.04 2.62 17.26
CA TRP A 19 -3.65 2.69 16.83
C TRP A 19 -3.18 4.13 17.08
N ALA A 20 -2.01 4.29 17.70
CA ALA A 20 -1.42 5.61 17.84
C ALA A 20 -1.29 6.22 16.43
N ALA A 21 -1.45 7.53 16.32
CA ALA A 21 -1.20 8.21 15.05
C ALA A 21 0.22 7.84 14.57
N PRO A 22 0.40 7.53 13.27
CA PRO A 22 1.66 7.01 12.78
C PRO A 22 2.79 8.01 13.00
N ASP A 23 3.97 7.50 13.35
CA ASP A 23 5.16 8.33 13.41
C ASP A 23 5.66 8.70 12.00
N ALA A 24 6.62 9.64 11.91
CA ALA A 24 7.15 10.08 10.63
C ALA A 24 7.85 8.96 9.82
N ALA A 25 8.41 7.96 10.50
CA ALA A 25 9.06 6.83 9.85
C ALA A 25 8.01 5.86 9.28
N GLU A 26 6.93 5.59 10.01
CA GLU A 26 5.80 4.79 9.54
C GLU A 26 5.12 5.46 8.34
N GLN A 27 4.92 6.77 8.37
CA GLN A 27 4.40 7.52 7.21
C GLN A 27 5.34 7.44 6.01
N ALA A 28 6.65 7.60 6.21
CA ALA A 28 7.63 7.47 5.13
C ALA A 28 7.66 6.05 4.54
N GLN A 29 7.41 5.03 5.37
CA GLN A 29 7.29 3.65 4.92
C GLN A 29 6.03 3.43 4.10
N TYR A 30 4.87 3.96 4.53
CA TYR A 30 3.66 3.97 3.71
C TYR A 30 3.90 4.63 2.34
N ASP A 31 4.52 5.82 2.33
CA ASP A 31 4.85 6.53 1.08
C ASP A 31 5.75 5.69 0.18
N SER A 32 6.72 4.97 0.77
CA SER A 32 7.62 4.05 0.04
C SER A 32 6.86 2.87 -0.57
N PHE A 33 5.84 2.33 0.09
CA PHE A 33 4.98 1.30 -0.49
C PHE A 33 4.19 1.81 -1.70
N VAL A 34 3.70 3.06 -1.65
CA VAL A 34 3.02 3.68 -2.81
C VAL A 34 3.97 3.84 -3.99
N ILE A 35 5.20 4.31 -3.74
CA ILE A 35 6.24 4.42 -4.77
C ILE A 35 6.58 3.03 -5.33
N ALA A 36 6.76 2.02 -4.48
CA ALA A 36 7.10 0.67 -4.91
C ALA A 36 6.03 0.04 -5.81
N ALA A 37 4.74 0.17 -5.45
CA ALA A 37 3.65 -0.27 -6.31
C ALA A 37 3.63 0.47 -7.66
N GLY A 38 3.92 1.77 -7.65
CA GLY A 38 4.12 2.54 -8.88
C GLY A 38 5.28 1.99 -9.72
N ALA A 39 6.41 1.67 -9.09
CA ALA A 39 7.59 1.12 -9.74
C ALA A 39 7.34 -0.25 -10.38
N SER A 40 6.65 -1.17 -9.70
CA SER A 40 6.20 -2.45 -10.28
C SER A 40 5.39 -2.23 -11.55
N ASN A 41 4.46 -1.27 -11.53
CA ASN A 41 3.63 -0.93 -12.69
C ASN A 41 4.47 -0.33 -13.85
N GLY A 42 5.35 0.63 -13.56
CA GLY A 42 6.20 1.26 -14.56
C GLY A 42 7.20 0.30 -15.19
N ALA A 43 7.78 -0.60 -14.38
CA ALA A 43 8.67 -1.65 -14.85
C ALA A 43 7.93 -2.66 -15.72
N ALA A 44 6.75 -3.11 -15.31
CA ALA A 44 5.92 -4.03 -16.09
C ALA A 44 5.53 -3.43 -17.46
N ARG A 45 5.21 -2.13 -17.50
CA ARG A 45 4.97 -1.39 -18.74
C ARG A 45 6.20 -1.42 -19.66
N ALA A 46 7.39 -1.15 -19.13
CA ALA A 46 8.63 -1.23 -19.91
C ALA A 46 8.92 -2.64 -20.44
N CYS A 47 8.42 -3.66 -19.74
CA CYS A 47 8.49 -5.07 -20.13
C CYS A 47 7.34 -5.57 -21.01
N GLY A 48 6.44 -4.68 -21.45
CA GLY A 48 5.37 -5.02 -22.39
C GLY A 48 4.10 -5.61 -21.78
N ALA A 49 3.85 -5.38 -20.48
CA ALA A 49 2.54 -5.66 -19.90
C ALA A 49 1.42 -4.90 -20.64
N SER A 50 0.25 -5.52 -20.75
CA SER A 50 -0.88 -4.92 -21.48
C SER A 50 -1.50 -3.75 -20.72
N GLU A 51 -2.08 -2.77 -21.43
CA GLU A 51 -2.77 -1.64 -20.78
C GLU A 51 -3.91 -2.08 -19.83
N PRO A 52 -4.75 -3.07 -20.16
CA PRO A 52 -5.74 -3.59 -19.21
C PRO A 52 -5.11 -4.13 -17.93
N ASP A 53 -3.97 -4.82 -18.02
CA ASP A 53 -3.29 -5.36 -16.85
C ASP A 53 -2.70 -4.25 -15.98
N LEU A 54 -2.09 -3.25 -16.63
CA LEU A 54 -1.51 -2.09 -15.95
C LEU A 54 -2.59 -1.28 -15.22
N ALA A 55 -3.75 -1.10 -15.85
CA ALA A 55 -4.90 -0.44 -15.25
C ALA A 55 -5.43 -1.24 -14.04
N GLN A 56 -5.63 -2.56 -14.19
CA GLN A 56 -6.09 -3.41 -13.10
C GLN A 56 -5.12 -3.39 -11.90
N HIS A 57 -3.82 -3.40 -12.17
CA HIS A 57 -2.81 -3.30 -11.12
C HIS A 57 -2.91 -1.96 -10.38
N GLN A 58 -3.01 -0.85 -11.13
CA GLN A 58 -3.14 0.48 -10.54
C GLN A 58 -4.40 0.60 -9.67
N ASP A 59 -5.53 0.07 -10.13
CA ASP A 59 -6.79 0.09 -9.38
C ASP A 59 -6.70 -0.78 -8.11
N THR A 60 -6.09 -1.95 -8.20
CA THR A 60 -5.87 -2.84 -7.04
C THR A 60 -4.94 -2.20 -6.02
N ALA A 61 -3.82 -1.64 -6.47
CA ALA A 61 -2.88 -0.92 -5.62
C ALA A 61 -3.57 0.26 -4.92
N ARG A 62 -4.29 1.10 -5.67
CA ARG A 62 -5.02 2.25 -5.09
C ARG A 62 -6.01 1.79 -4.04
N LYS A 63 -6.88 0.84 -4.38
CA LYS A 63 -7.91 0.33 -3.46
C LYS A 63 -7.28 -0.17 -2.15
N ASN A 64 -6.22 -0.97 -2.24
CA ASN A 64 -5.62 -1.59 -1.07
C ASN A 64 -4.81 -0.57 -0.24
N LEU A 65 -4.00 0.27 -0.89
CA LEU A 65 -3.17 1.27 -0.20
C LEU A 65 -4.02 2.37 0.44
N MET A 66 -5.11 2.82 -0.21
CA MET A 66 -6.03 3.78 0.42
C MET A 66 -6.76 3.17 1.62
N ARG A 67 -7.14 1.89 1.56
CA ARG A 67 -7.70 1.19 2.73
C ARG A 67 -6.67 1.06 3.85
N TYR A 68 -5.42 0.74 3.52
CA TYR A 68 -4.33 0.64 4.50
C TYR A 68 -4.07 2.01 5.17
N ALA A 69 -4.06 3.08 4.39
CA ALA A 69 -3.91 4.42 4.90
C ALA A 69 -5.04 4.83 5.86
N ASP A 70 -6.28 4.52 5.50
CA ASP A 70 -7.43 4.77 6.37
C ASP A 70 -7.35 3.94 7.66
N GLU A 71 -7.03 2.65 7.56
CA GLU A 71 -6.93 1.75 8.72
C GLU A 71 -5.87 2.19 9.73
N TYR A 72 -4.73 2.69 9.25
CA TYR A 72 -3.58 3.08 10.07
C TYR A 72 -3.40 4.60 10.19
N GLN A 73 -4.38 5.39 9.74
CA GLN A 73 -4.40 6.85 9.83
C GLN A 73 -3.19 7.53 9.13
N PHE A 74 -2.66 6.94 8.05
CA PHE A 74 -1.65 7.57 7.22
C PHE A 74 -2.25 8.67 6.32
N ALA A 75 -1.46 9.71 6.06
CA ALA A 75 -1.80 10.70 5.06
C ALA A 75 -1.64 10.11 3.64
N ALA A 76 -2.72 10.13 2.86
CA ALA A 76 -2.74 9.59 1.48
C ALA A 76 -2.95 10.65 0.39
N GLY A 77 -2.97 11.94 0.74
CA GLY A 77 -3.24 13.03 -0.22
C GLY A 77 -2.24 13.11 -1.38
N ASN A 78 -1.03 12.57 -1.21
CA ASN A 78 0.02 12.55 -2.24
C ASN A 78 0.07 11.24 -3.03
N TYR A 79 -0.90 10.33 -2.86
CA TYR A 79 -0.89 8.99 -3.48
C TYR A 79 -0.58 9.05 -4.99
N ASP A 80 -1.32 9.86 -5.75
CA ASP A 80 -1.17 9.92 -7.21
C ASP A 80 0.21 10.40 -7.64
N ALA A 81 0.77 11.37 -6.93
CA ALA A 81 2.09 11.90 -7.20
C ALA A 81 3.18 10.85 -6.90
N LEU A 82 3.08 10.16 -5.76
CA LEU A 82 4.01 9.11 -5.36
C LEU A 82 3.94 7.90 -6.29
N PHE A 83 2.74 7.46 -6.65
CA PHE A 83 2.55 6.33 -7.57
C PHE A 83 3.13 6.66 -8.96
N LYS A 84 2.86 7.86 -9.47
CA LYS A 84 3.41 8.33 -10.76
C LYS A 84 4.93 8.45 -10.72
N LYS A 85 5.49 8.94 -9.60
CA LYS A 85 6.95 8.94 -9.37
C LYS A 85 7.50 7.52 -9.47
N GLY A 86 6.88 6.57 -8.76
CA GLY A 86 7.23 5.15 -8.85
C GLY A 86 7.21 4.62 -10.28
N GLN A 87 6.15 4.89 -11.05
CA GLN A 87 6.07 4.48 -12.46
C GLN A 87 7.27 4.97 -13.29
N ALA A 88 7.68 6.22 -13.10
CA ALA A 88 8.85 6.76 -13.79
C ALA A 88 10.15 6.07 -13.36
N GLU A 89 10.33 5.81 -12.05
CA GLU A 89 11.50 5.12 -11.50
C GLU A 89 11.59 3.67 -11.98
N GLY A 90 10.50 2.91 -11.91
CA GLY A 90 10.44 1.53 -12.38
C GLY A 90 10.73 1.40 -13.88
N LYS A 91 10.20 2.33 -14.70
CA LYS A 91 10.54 2.39 -16.13
C LYS A 91 12.03 2.66 -16.34
N THR A 92 12.57 3.67 -15.65
CA THR A 92 13.99 4.06 -15.77
C THR A 92 14.90 2.91 -15.40
N MET A 93 14.60 2.20 -14.31
CA MET A 93 15.33 1.01 -13.89
C MET A 93 15.37 -0.06 -15.00
N MET A 94 14.24 -0.34 -15.65
CA MET A 94 14.20 -1.32 -16.73
C MET A 94 14.96 -0.88 -17.98
N ASP A 95 14.89 0.40 -18.32
CA ASP A 95 15.68 0.97 -19.42
C ASP A 95 17.20 0.85 -19.14
N ASP A 96 17.62 1.10 -17.91
CA ASP A 96 19.02 0.98 -17.47
C ASP A 96 19.51 -0.47 -17.47
N MET A 97 18.69 -1.42 -17.01
CA MET A 97 18.99 -2.86 -17.07
C MET A 97 19.18 -3.31 -18.52
N LYS A 98 18.25 -2.91 -19.40
CA LYS A 98 18.33 -3.21 -20.84
C LYS A 98 19.60 -2.66 -21.47
N ARG A 99 19.98 -1.41 -21.15
CA ARG A 99 21.23 -0.79 -21.62
C ARG A 99 22.47 -1.54 -21.13
N SER A 100 22.38 -2.13 -19.94
CA SER A 100 23.46 -2.92 -19.32
C SER A 100 23.46 -4.39 -19.77
N GLY A 101 22.56 -4.79 -20.68
CA GLY A 101 22.48 -6.16 -21.20
C GLY A 101 21.84 -7.17 -20.23
N VAL A 102 21.15 -6.71 -19.18
CA VAL A 102 20.46 -7.55 -18.21
C VAL A 102 18.97 -7.63 -18.56
N ASP A 103 18.47 -8.85 -18.75
CA ASP A 103 17.03 -9.09 -18.90
C ASP A 103 16.36 -9.30 -17.53
N GLY A 104 15.72 -8.24 -17.02
CA GLY A 104 14.92 -8.29 -15.79
C GLY A 104 13.45 -8.63 -16.01
N CYS A 105 12.97 -8.71 -17.26
CA CYS A 105 11.54 -8.66 -17.52
C CYS A 105 10.79 -9.91 -17.06
N ARG A 106 11.44 -11.08 -17.05
CA ARG A 106 10.83 -12.30 -16.50
C ARG A 106 10.47 -12.14 -15.02
N GLY A 107 11.37 -11.57 -14.22
CA GLY A 107 11.16 -11.38 -12.78
C GLY A 107 10.08 -10.33 -12.51
N VAL A 108 10.19 -9.18 -13.19
CA VAL A 108 9.24 -8.07 -13.07
C VAL A 108 7.83 -8.51 -13.41
N LEU A 109 7.62 -9.20 -14.54
CA LEU A 109 6.29 -9.63 -14.94
C LEU A 109 5.73 -10.67 -13.97
N GLY A 110 6.53 -11.55 -13.38
CA GLY A 110 6.08 -12.49 -12.36
C GLY A 110 5.53 -11.81 -11.10
N GLY A 111 6.28 -10.83 -10.56
CA GLY A 111 5.85 -10.03 -9.41
C GLY A 111 4.59 -9.21 -9.71
N PHE A 112 4.61 -8.50 -10.84
CA PHE A 112 3.49 -7.69 -11.31
C PHE A 112 2.18 -8.48 -11.43
N GLN A 113 2.21 -9.70 -11.97
CA GLN A 113 1.02 -10.54 -12.09
C GLN A 113 0.43 -10.90 -10.72
N SER A 114 1.28 -11.08 -9.71
CA SER A 114 0.86 -11.36 -8.33
C SER A 114 0.25 -10.12 -7.68
N GLU A 115 0.89 -8.96 -7.84
CA GLU A 115 0.42 -7.66 -7.32
C GLU A 115 -0.90 -7.22 -7.97
N ARG A 116 -1.06 -7.44 -9.28
CA ARG A 116 -2.25 -7.04 -10.06
C ARG A 116 -3.55 -7.58 -9.47
N VAL A 117 -3.52 -8.78 -8.91
CA VAL A 117 -4.71 -9.46 -8.36
C VAL A 117 -4.64 -9.59 -6.83
N MET A 118 -3.69 -8.91 -6.19
CA MET A 118 -3.43 -9.05 -4.75
C MET A 118 -4.63 -8.56 -3.93
N THR A 119 -5.03 -9.37 -2.95
CA THR A 119 -6.05 -8.99 -1.99
C THR A 119 -5.47 -8.02 -0.94
N TYR A 120 -6.34 -7.25 -0.28
CA TYR A 120 -5.91 -6.37 0.79
C TYR A 120 -5.15 -7.12 1.90
N GLU A 121 -5.67 -8.25 2.36
CA GLU A 121 -5.02 -9.06 3.40
C GLU A 121 -3.68 -9.65 2.95
N GLY A 122 -3.56 -9.99 1.66
CA GLY A 122 -2.28 -10.42 1.08
C GLY A 122 -1.25 -9.31 1.09
N MET A 123 -1.64 -8.10 0.67
CA MET A 123 -0.77 -6.92 0.69
C MET A 123 -0.35 -6.56 2.12
N LYS A 124 -1.32 -6.49 3.05
CA LYS A 124 -1.10 -6.16 4.45
C LYS A 124 -0.11 -7.12 5.11
N ARG A 125 -0.20 -8.42 4.81
CA ARG A 125 0.77 -9.43 5.28
C ARG A 125 2.17 -9.17 4.72
N GLY A 126 2.28 -8.91 3.42
CA GLY A 126 3.56 -8.56 2.80
C GLY A 126 4.19 -7.30 3.42
N PHE A 127 3.38 -6.29 3.76
CA PHE A 127 3.88 -5.10 4.46
C PHE A 127 4.34 -5.40 5.89
N ALA A 128 3.63 -6.26 6.62
CA ALA A 128 4.07 -6.69 7.95
C ALA A 128 5.41 -7.45 7.89
N GLU A 129 5.61 -8.29 6.86
CA GLU A 129 6.88 -9.01 6.66
C GLU A 129 8.06 -8.06 6.36
N VAL A 130 7.82 -7.00 5.57
CA VAL A 130 8.85 -6.01 5.24
C VAL A 130 9.07 -4.98 6.35
N GLY A 131 8.02 -4.68 7.13
CA GLY A 131 8.01 -3.66 8.18
C GLY A 131 8.37 -4.16 9.58
N ASP A 132 8.70 -5.45 9.73
CA ASP A 132 8.90 -6.12 11.04
C ASP A 132 7.67 -6.02 11.96
N GLY A 133 6.48 -6.18 11.36
CA GLY A 133 5.18 -6.05 12.01
C GLY A 133 4.29 -4.98 11.38
N LEU A 134 3.06 -4.86 11.87
CA LEU A 134 2.16 -3.79 11.47
C LEU A 134 2.51 -2.48 12.21
N PRO A 135 2.12 -1.31 11.67
CA PRO A 135 2.37 -0.01 12.31
C PRO A 135 1.90 -0.03 13.76
N GLY A 136 2.68 0.47 14.71
CA GLY A 136 2.35 0.41 16.13
C GLY A 136 2.57 -0.95 16.84
N GLU A 137 2.94 -2.03 16.14
CA GLU A 137 3.26 -3.33 16.76
C GLU A 137 4.74 -3.49 17.17
N LYS A 138 5.58 -2.46 16.98
CA LYS A 138 7.05 -2.59 17.17
C LYS A 138 7.39 -3.36 18.44
N ALA A 139 8.15 -4.44 18.27
CA ALA A 139 8.75 -5.19 19.37
C ALA A 139 9.58 -4.22 20.23
N ARG A 140 9.26 -4.15 21.52
CA ARG A 140 10.09 -3.47 22.52
C ARG A 140 11.44 -4.15 22.68
#